data_AF-A0A6C0IV19-F1
#
_entry.id   AF-A0A6C0IV19-F1
#
_cell.length_a   1.000
_cell.length_b   1.000
_cell.length_c   1.000
_cell.angle_alpha   90.00
_cell.angle_beta   90.00
_cell.angle_gamma   90.00
#
_symmetry.space_group_name_H-M   'P 1'
#
loop_
_entity.id
_entity.type
_entity.pdbx_description
1 polymer ?
#
loop_
_entity_poly.entity_id
_entity_poly.type
_entity_poly.pdbx_seq_one_letter_code
_entity_poly.pdbx_strand_id
1 'polypeptide(L)'
;MLPANLEDLDCDNNQLTSLPTLPANLYTLDYSNNPIYEVLNTDNIVIIKQKINIINRFRYLYYSLKYKNQFRKWLWEKIREPRAIIKYHPDYLITNLGEDTELDDVLENW
;
A
#
# COMPACT_ATOMS: atom_id res chain seq x y z
N MET A 1 13.13 0.25 -3.39
CA MET A 1 13.61 1.25 -2.40
C MET A 1 15.03 1.59 -2.80
N LEU A 2 15.41 2.87 -2.88
CA LEU A 2 16.78 3.25 -3.25
C LEU A 2 17.73 3.09 -2.06
N PRO A 3 19.04 2.82 -2.29
CA PRO A 3 20.04 2.77 -1.23
C PRO A 3 20.11 4.09 -0.45
N ALA A 4 20.23 4.02 0.88
CA ALA A 4 20.25 5.21 1.74
C ALA A 4 21.48 6.12 1.47
N ASN A 5 22.58 5.52 1.03
CA ASN A 5 23.84 6.20 0.71
C ASN A 5 24.00 6.45 -0.79
N LEU A 6 22.91 6.37 -1.59
CA LEU A 6 23.00 6.71 -3.01
C LEU A 6 23.22 8.21 -3.16
N GLU A 7 24.27 8.57 -3.89
CA GLU A 7 24.70 9.96 -4.06
C GLU A 7 24.41 10.48 -5.48
N ASP A 8 24.51 9.60 -6.48
CA ASP A 8 24.16 9.86 -7.89
C ASP A 8 23.06 8.91 -8.38
N LEU A 9 22.10 9.45 -9.13
CA LEU A 9 21.08 8.66 -9.82
C LEU A 9 20.93 9.17 -11.25
N ASP A 10 21.22 8.31 -12.21
CA ASP A 10 20.93 8.54 -13.62
C ASP A 10 19.82 7.60 -14.08
N CYS A 11 18.77 8.18 -14.63
CA CYS A 11 17.64 7.49 -15.22
C CYS A 11 17.10 8.26 -16.43
N ASP A 12 17.98 8.94 -17.16
CA ASP A 12 17.65 9.68 -18.36
C ASP A 12 16.95 8.80 -19.42
N ASN A 13 16.17 9.44 -20.30
CA ASN A 13 15.59 8.84 -21.51
C ASN A 13 14.81 7.53 -21.24
N ASN A 14 13.94 7.57 -20.25
CA ASN A 14 13.05 6.49 -19.87
C ASN A 14 11.57 6.93 -19.98
N GLN A 15 10.66 6.05 -19.56
CA GLN A 15 9.22 6.33 -19.54
C GLN A 15 8.71 6.59 -18.11
N LEU A 16 9.56 7.15 -17.24
CA LEU A 16 9.22 7.38 -15.85
C LEU A 16 8.13 8.45 -15.73
N THR A 17 6.98 8.03 -15.22
CA THR A 17 5.90 8.93 -14.82
C THR A 17 6.00 9.29 -13.33
N SER A 18 6.76 8.53 -12.54
CA SER A 18 6.99 8.72 -11.11
C SER A 18 8.41 8.33 -10.73
N LEU A 19 8.98 9.01 -9.73
CA LEU A 19 10.23 8.61 -9.07
C LEU A 19 9.92 8.19 -7.63
N PRO A 20 10.63 7.22 -7.05
CA PRO A 20 10.51 6.91 -5.63
C PRO A 20 10.99 8.09 -4.77
N THR A 21 10.75 8.04 -3.45
CA THR A 21 11.37 8.99 -2.53
C THR A 21 12.89 8.92 -2.68
N LEU A 22 13.51 10.07 -2.96
CA LEU A 22 14.94 10.17 -3.16
C LEU A 22 15.68 10.16 -1.81
N PRO A 23 16.85 9.52 -1.71
CA PRO A 23 17.65 9.50 -0.50
C PRO A 23 18.15 10.90 -0.11
N ALA A 24 18.40 11.09 1.18
CA ALA A 24 18.86 12.37 1.73
C ALA A 24 20.20 12.80 1.12
N ASN A 25 21.12 11.86 0.93
CA ASN A 25 22.48 12.08 0.44
C ASN A 25 22.58 12.25 -1.08
N LEU A 26 21.48 12.09 -1.82
CA LEU A 26 21.48 12.25 -3.28
C LEU A 26 21.82 13.70 -3.65
N TYR A 27 22.94 13.89 -4.36
CA TYR A 27 23.41 15.19 -4.85
C TYR A 27 23.17 15.36 -6.34
N THR A 28 23.34 14.31 -7.15
CA THR A 28 23.04 14.33 -8.59
C THR A 28 21.81 13.51 -8.90
N LEU A 29 20.96 14.06 -9.78
CA LEU A 29 19.83 13.35 -10.34
C LEU A 29 19.67 13.77 -11.80
N ASP A 30 19.90 12.83 -12.73
CA ASP A 30 19.46 12.97 -14.11
C ASP A 30 18.21 12.11 -14.34
N TYR A 31 17.15 12.77 -14.77
CA TYR A 31 15.86 12.19 -15.13
C TYR A 31 15.29 12.90 -16.36
N SER A 32 16.16 13.55 -17.12
CA SER A 32 15.83 14.20 -18.37
C SER A 32 15.18 13.22 -19.35
N ASN A 33 14.41 13.74 -20.31
CA ASN A 33 13.74 12.92 -21.32
C ASN A 33 12.79 11.84 -20.73
N ASN A 34 12.17 12.12 -19.58
CA ASN A 34 11.09 11.32 -19.00
C ASN A 34 9.80 12.15 -18.90
N PRO A 35 8.60 11.53 -18.97
CA PRO A 35 7.34 12.26 -18.80
C PRO A 35 7.22 13.04 -17.47
N ILE A 36 7.85 12.54 -16.40
CA ILE A 36 7.87 13.22 -15.10
C ILE A 36 8.66 14.55 -15.13
N TYR A 37 9.59 14.70 -16.10
CA TYR A 37 10.39 15.90 -16.26
C TYR A 37 9.52 17.14 -16.50
N GLU A 38 8.49 17.02 -17.33
CA GLU A 38 7.55 18.12 -17.62
C GLU A 38 6.81 18.62 -16.36
N VAL A 39 6.61 17.75 -15.38
CA VAL A 39 5.90 18.05 -14.13
C VAL A 39 6.86 18.66 -13.07
N LEU A 40 8.14 18.30 -13.13
CA LEU A 40 9.12 18.63 -12.09
C LEU A 40 10.12 19.71 -12.48
N ASN A 41 10.22 20.09 -13.76
CA ASN A 41 11.19 21.03 -14.35
C ASN A 41 11.42 22.29 -13.50
N THR A 42 12.37 22.20 -12.57
CA THR A 42 12.79 23.26 -11.64
C THR A 42 14.23 23.02 -11.21
N ASP A 43 14.97 24.09 -10.95
CA ASP A 43 16.45 24.04 -10.89
C ASP A 43 17.04 23.59 -9.54
N ASN A 44 16.24 23.45 -8.47
CA ASN A 44 16.76 23.12 -7.14
C ASN A 44 16.38 21.69 -6.68
N ILE A 45 17.40 20.85 -6.42
CA ILE A 45 17.25 19.46 -5.96
C ILE A 45 16.42 19.33 -4.68
N VAL A 46 16.48 20.31 -3.77
CA VAL A 46 15.68 20.32 -2.54
C VAL A 46 14.19 20.44 -2.87
N ILE A 47 13.85 21.33 -3.80
CA ILE A 47 12.47 21.53 -4.28
C ILE A 47 11.99 20.29 -5.03
N ILE A 48 12.84 19.67 -5.86
CA ILE A 48 12.54 18.42 -6.56
C ILE A 48 12.20 17.30 -5.55
N LYS A 49 13.02 17.11 -4.51
CA LYS A 49 12.77 16.12 -3.45
C LYS A 49 11.41 16.33 -2.77
N GLN A 50 11.05 17.59 -2.48
CA GLN A 50 9.75 17.93 -1.89
C GLN A 50 8.59 17.62 -2.83
N LYS A 51 8.68 18.04 -4.10
CA LYS A 51 7.64 17.78 -5.11
C LYS A 51 7.42 16.28 -5.35
N ILE A 52 8.50 15.49 -5.48
CA ILE A 52 8.42 14.04 -5.62
C ILE A 52 7.66 13.42 -4.44
N ASN A 53 7.96 13.86 -3.22
CA ASN A 53 7.26 13.37 -2.02
C ASN A 53 5.76 13.68 -2.08
N ILE A 54 5.39 14.91 -2.41
CA ILE A 54 3.98 15.33 -2.53
C ILE A 54 3.26 14.52 -3.61
N ILE A 55 3.84 14.42 -4.80
CA ILE A 55 3.22 13.69 -5.92
C ILE A 55 3.07 12.21 -5.57
N ASN A 56 4.07 11.60 -4.94
CA ASN A 56 3.98 10.21 -4.51
C ASN A 56 2.88 10.01 -3.48
N ARG A 57 2.77 10.87 -2.46
CA ARG A 57 1.67 10.83 -1.48
C ARG A 57 0.31 10.94 -2.16
N PHE A 58 0.18 11.84 -3.13
CA PHE A 58 -1.05 11.99 -3.90
C PHE A 58 -1.38 10.71 -4.68
N ARG A 59 -0.41 10.11 -5.38
CA ARG A 59 -0.58 8.84 -6.10
C ARG A 59 -0.98 7.71 -5.16
N TYR A 60 -0.30 7.56 -4.03
CA TYR A 60 -0.65 6.57 -3.01
C TYR A 60 -2.08 6.75 -2.52
N LEU A 61 -2.47 7.98 -2.19
CA LEU A 61 -3.84 8.30 -1.75
C LEU A 61 -4.86 7.98 -2.84
N TYR A 62 -4.63 8.45 -4.07
CA TYR A 62 -5.50 8.20 -5.21
C TYR A 62 -5.72 6.70 -5.42
N TYR A 63 -4.65 5.91 -5.49
CA TYR A 63 -4.79 4.47 -5.72
C TYR A 63 -5.39 3.73 -4.53
N SER A 64 -5.07 4.15 -3.30
CA SER A 64 -5.69 3.60 -2.08
C SER A 64 -7.20 3.83 -2.07
N LEU A 65 -7.65 5.02 -2.48
CA LEU A 65 -9.06 5.35 -2.59
C LEU A 65 -9.74 4.64 -3.76
N LYS A 66 -9.14 4.69 -4.95
CA LYS A 66 -9.64 4.05 -6.17
C LYS A 66 -9.92 2.57 -5.97
N TYR A 67 -9.02 1.87 -5.30
CA TYR A 67 -9.12 0.43 -5.10
C TYR A 67 -9.65 0.03 -3.72
N LYS A 68 -10.04 0.98 -2.85
CA LYS A 68 -10.53 0.72 -1.48
C LYS A 68 -11.66 -0.30 -1.45
N ASN A 69 -12.65 -0.14 -2.33
CA ASN A 69 -13.83 -1.01 -2.36
C ASN A 69 -13.50 -2.38 -2.95
N GLN A 70 -12.67 -2.43 -3.99
CA GLN A 70 -12.21 -3.70 -4.57
C GLN A 70 -11.38 -4.49 -3.56
N PHE A 71 -10.48 -3.82 -2.82
CA PHE A 71 -9.69 -4.44 -1.76
C PHE A 71 -10.57 -4.93 -0.61
N ARG A 72 -11.55 -4.14 -0.16
CA ARG A 72 -12.53 -4.57 0.87
C ARG A 72 -13.32 -5.79 0.43
N LYS A 73 -13.81 -5.78 -0.82
CA LYS A 73 -14.52 -6.92 -1.42
C LYS A 73 -13.63 -8.16 -1.46
N TRP A 74 -12.41 -8.02 -1.97
CA TRP A 74 -11.43 -9.10 -2.00
C TRP A 74 -11.12 -9.64 -0.59
N LEU A 75 -10.91 -8.77 0.39
CA LEU A 75 -10.64 -9.15 1.79
C LEU A 75 -11.81 -9.92 2.39
N TRP A 76 -13.05 -9.55 2.05
CA TRP A 76 -14.23 -10.29 2.45
C TRP A 76 -14.25 -11.67 1.80
N GLU A 77 -14.31 -11.72 0.47
CA GLU A 77 -14.51 -12.96 -0.31
C GLU A 77 -13.37 -13.98 -0.17
N LYS A 78 -12.13 -13.50 -0.02
CA LYS A 78 -10.94 -14.38 -0.05
C LYS A 78 -10.37 -14.70 1.32
N ILE A 79 -10.71 -13.95 2.35
CA ILE A 79 -10.09 -14.11 3.68
C ILE A 79 -11.15 -14.24 4.77
N ARG A 80 -12.09 -13.30 4.89
CA ARG A 80 -13.00 -13.24 6.03
C ARG A 80 -14.14 -14.25 5.92
N GLU A 81 -14.78 -14.32 4.74
CA GLU A 81 -15.94 -15.18 4.52
C GLU A 81 -15.61 -16.67 4.69
N PRO A 82 -14.54 -17.24 4.09
CA PRO A 82 -14.19 -18.64 4.34
C PRO A 82 -13.91 -18.94 5.82
N ARG A 83 -13.25 -18.01 6.53
CA ARG A 83 -12.97 -18.15 7.96
C ARG A 83 -14.24 -18.08 8.81
N ALA A 84 -15.18 -17.20 8.46
CA ALA A 84 -16.46 -17.11 9.12
C ALA A 84 -17.27 -18.38 8.91
N ILE A 85 -17.34 -18.90 7.68
CA ILE A 85 -18.04 -20.15 7.38
C ILE A 85 -17.49 -21.31 8.20
N ILE A 86 -16.18 -21.46 8.30
CA ILE A 86 -15.55 -22.51 9.13
C ILE A 86 -15.88 -22.30 10.61
N LYS A 87 -15.72 -21.07 11.12
CA LYS A 87 -15.92 -20.73 12.54
C LYS A 87 -17.35 -20.99 13.01
N TYR A 88 -18.34 -20.70 12.17
CA TYR A 88 -19.76 -20.82 12.50
C TYR A 88 -20.43 -22.05 11.86
N HIS A 89 -19.65 -23.01 11.35
CA HIS A 89 -20.20 -24.26 10.83
C HIS A 89 -20.81 -25.08 11.99
N PRO A 90 -22.00 -25.69 11.83
CA PRO A 90 -22.62 -26.52 12.86
C PRO A 90 -21.68 -27.59 13.43
N ASP A 91 -20.92 -28.28 12.58
CA ASP A 91 -19.95 -29.30 13.02
C ASP A 91 -18.84 -28.72 13.91
N TYR A 92 -18.37 -27.50 13.64
CA TYR A 92 -17.35 -26.83 14.46
C TYR A 92 -17.92 -26.44 15.82
N LEU A 93 -19.19 -26.00 15.86
CA LEU A 93 -19.89 -25.67 17.09
C LEU A 93 -20.11 -26.94 17.92
N ILE A 94 -20.65 -28.01 17.33
CA ILE A 94 -20.89 -29.30 18.02
C ILE A 94 -19.59 -29.92 18.56
N THR A 95 -18.46 -29.74 17.86
CA THR A 95 -17.17 -30.29 18.31
C THR A 95 -16.55 -29.48 19.46
N ASN A 96 -16.83 -28.17 19.56
CA ASN A 96 -16.18 -27.27 20.52
C ASN A 96 -17.10 -26.75 21.63
N LEU A 97 -18.41 -26.92 21.50
CA LEU A 97 -19.42 -26.68 22.54
C LEU A 97 -19.88 -28.05 23.02
N GLY A 98 -19.50 -28.44 24.24
CA GLY A 98 -20.03 -29.66 24.86
C GLY A 98 -21.53 -29.57 25.10
N GLU A 99 -22.20 -30.71 25.30
CA GLU A 99 -23.67 -30.83 25.42
C GLU A 99 -24.30 -29.91 26.49
N ASP A 100 -23.53 -29.51 27.50
CA ASP A 100 -23.99 -28.68 28.63
C ASP A 100 -23.58 -27.20 28.54
N THR A 101 -22.96 -26.76 27.43
CA THR A 101 -22.50 -25.36 27.28
C THR A 101 -23.60 -24.51 26.66
N GLU A 102 -24.11 -23.52 27.40
CA GLU A 102 -25.15 -22.62 26.91
C GLU A 102 -24.57 -21.75 25.78
N LEU A 103 -25.20 -21.82 24.60
CA LEU A 103 -24.69 -21.19 23.38
C LEU A 103 -24.53 -19.67 23.53
N ASP A 104 -25.43 -19.05 24.30
CA ASP A 104 -25.44 -17.61 24.54
C ASP A 104 -24.24 -17.17 25.41
N ASP A 105 -23.85 -17.96 26.42
CA ASP A 105 -22.68 -17.68 27.27
C ASP A 105 -21.35 -17.71 26.49
N VAL A 106 -21.26 -18.59 25.49
CA VAL A 106 -20.08 -18.69 24.63
C VAL A 106 -20.05 -17.59 23.58
N LEU A 107 -21.21 -17.12 23.11
CA LEU A 107 -21.30 -16.00 22.19
C LEU A 107 -21.12 -14.63 22.88
N GLU A 108 -21.51 -14.48 24.14
CA GLU A 108 -21.32 -13.24 24.92
C GLU A 108 -19.87 -13.02 25.36
N ASN A 109 -19.09 -14.09 25.56
CA ASN A 109 -17.68 -14.02 25.98
C ASN A 109 -16.68 -14.02 24.80
N TRP A 110 -17.13 -13.81 23.56
CA TRP A 110 -16.34 -13.94 22.31
C TRP A 110 -16.18 -12.65 21.49
#